data_AF-A0A946REF7-F1
#
_entry.id   AF-A0A946REF7-F1
#
_cell.length_a   1.000
_cell.length_b   1.000
_cell.length_c   1.000
_cell.angle_alpha   90.00
_cell.angle_beta   90.00
_cell.angle_gamma   90.00
#
_symmetry.space_group_name_H-M   'P 1'
#
loop_
_entity.id
_entity.type
_entity.pdbx_description
1 polymer ?
#
loop_
_entity_poly.entity_id
_entity_poly.type
_entity_poly.pdbx_seq_one_letter_code
_entity_poly.pdbx_strand_id
1 'polypeptide(L)'
;MMSRLRNRETDYTIVMKKYLFISLIILSGCSQNIGNLSIVSTRPTNISNEYKSIGLIRGEKTIFASSADKMPRINDPIQNALNISGADLITNASFELETYLFFKIIKVTGEGWVKKTEGNTIETQTQKKIIEYDPATGEPIYE
;
A
#
# COMPACT_ATOMS: atom_id res chain seq x y z
N MET A 1 56.15 11.62 25.22
CA MET A 1 55.44 10.32 25.14
C MET A 1 53.91 10.46 24.98
N MET A 2 53.29 11.56 25.47
CA MET A 2 51.84 11.82 25.32
C MET A 2 51.34 12.12 23.88
N SER A 3 52.15 12.68 22.97
CA SER A 3 51.64 12.98 21.60
C SER A 3 51.40 11.73 20.74
N ARG A 4 52.13 10.64 20.99
CA ARG A 4 51.97 9.37 20.26
C ARG A 4 50.70 8.61 20.66
N LEU A 5 50.23 8.75 21.91
CA LEU A 5 48.99 8.12 22.38
C LEU A 5 47.76 8.85 21.85
N ARG A 6 47.76 10.18 21.84
CA ARG A 6 46.68 11.01 21.27
C ARG A 6 46.48 10.76 19.77
N ASN A 7 47.58 10.64 19.01
CA ASN A 7 47.48 10.31 17.58
C ASN A 7 46.90 8.90 17.35
N ARG A 8 47.25 7.91 18.17
CA ARG A 8 46.69 6.56 18.06
C ARG A 8 45.19 6.52 18.35
N GLU A 9 44.71 7.18 19.40
CA GLU A 9 43.26 7.23 19.68
C GLU A 9 42.47 7.91 18.56
N THR A 10 43.04 8.95 17.96
CA THR A 10 42.42 9.64 16.81
C THR A 10 42.37 8.74 15.58
N ASP A 11 43.43 7.96 15.34
CA ASP A 11 43.52 7.00 14.23
C ASP A 11 42.53 5.83 14.43
N TYR A 12 42.45 5.26 15.64
CA TYR A 12 41.47 4.23 15.97
C TYR A 12 40.02 4.72 15.86
N THR A 13 39.72 5.94 16.30
CA THR A 13 38.37 6.50 16.17
C THR A 13 37.99 6.79 14.72
N ILE A 14 38.94 7.23 13.88
CA ILE A 14 38.74 7.39 12.44
C ILE A 14 38.49 6.03 11.76
N VAL A 15 39.32 5.03 12.08
CA VAL A 15 39.19 3.67 11.54
C VAL A 15 37.86 3.03 11.97
N MET A 16 37.49 3.15 13.25
CA MET A 16 36.24 2.62 13.78
C MET A 16 35.03 3.31 13.15
N LYS A 17 35.05 4.64 12.99
CA LYS A 17 34.00 5.40 12.28
C LYS A 17 33.88 4.96 10.82
N LYS A 18 35.00 4.69 10.14
CA LYS A 18 35.00 4.20 8.75
C LYS A 18 34.34 2.82 8.63
N TYR A 19 34.64 1.89 9.53
CA TYR A 19 33.98 0.59 9.58
C TYR A 19 32.49 0.69 9.94
N LEU A 20 32.14 1.58 10.86
CA LEU A 20 30.74 1.87 11.23
C LEU A 20 29.96 2.40 10.01
N PHE A 21 30.57 3.30 9.25
CA PHE A 21 29.96 3.88 8.05
C PHE A 21 29.79 2.83 6.93
N ILE A 22 30.80 1.98 6.71
CA ILE A 22 30.74 0.86 5.75
C ILE A 22 29.66 -0.15 6.17
N SER A 23 29.58 -0.47 7.47
CA SER A 23 28.55 -1.35 8.03
C SER A 23 27.14 -0.80 7.81
N LEU A 24 26.95 0.52 8.01
CA LEU A 24 25.67 1.19 7.80
C LEU A 24 25.20 1.12 6.34
N ILE A 25 26.12 1.22 5.38
CA ILE A 25 25.81 1.11 3.95
C ILE A 25 25.39 -0.33 3.59
N ILE A 26 26.06 -1.34 4.12
CA ILE A 26 25.71 -2.75 3.86
C ILE A 26 24.37 -3.13 4.50
N LEU A 27 24.00 -2.50 5.62
CA LEU A 27 22.71 -2.70 6.29
C LEU A 27 21.56 -1.91 5.65
N SER A 28 21.86 -0.92 4.81
CA SER A 28 20.84 -0.17 4.07
C SER A 28 20.22 -1.07 3.00
N GLY A 29 18.95 -1.42 3.17
CA GLY A 29 18.24 -2.25 2.19
C GLY A 29 18.08 -1.53 0.86
N CYS A 30 18.20 -2.27 -0.25
CA CYS A 30 17.92 -1.73 -1.58
C CYS A 30 16.42 -1.84 -1.85
N SER A 31 15.74 -0.70 -2.07
CA SER A 31 14.34 -0.68 -2.48
C SER A 31 14.22 -0.62 -4.01
N GLN A 32 13.33 -1.43 -4.57
CA GLN A 32 13.07 -1.52 -6.01
C GLN A 32 11.56 -1.58 -6.24
N ASN A 33 11.02 -0.80 -7.18
CA ASN A 33 9.65 -1.00 -7.66
C ASN A 33 9.64 -2.25 -8.56
N ILE A 34 8.83 -3.25 -8.21
CA ILE A 34 8.76 -4.53 -8.90
C ILE A 34 7.52 -4.66 -9.81
N GLY A 35 6.63 -3.66 -9.81
CA GLY A 35 5.49 -3.63 -10.71
C GLY A 35 4.39 -2.68 -10.26
N ASN A 36 3.63 -2.17 -11.25
CA ASN A 36 2.41 -1.40 -11.05
C ASN A 36 1.26 -2.13 -11.75
N LEU A 37 0.15 -2.33 -11.04
CA LEU A 37 -1.06 -2.98 -11.54
C LEU A 37 -2.24 -2.01 -11.47
N SER A 38 -2.81 -1.65 -12.62
CA SER A 38 -3.95 -0.73 -12.70
C SER A 38 -5.22 -1.32 -12.07
N ILE A 39 -5.48 -2.61 -12.27
CA ILE A 39 -6.61 -3.34 -11.68
C ILE A 39 -6.11 -4.70 -11.18
N VAL A 40 -6.23 -4.96 -9.89
CA VAL A 40 -6.07 -6.30 -9.33
C VAL A 40 -7.47 -6.84 -9.04
N SER A 41 -8.14 -7.26 -10.10
CA SER A 41 -9.42 -7.99 -10.01
C SER A 41 -9.39 -9.11 -11.03
N THR A 42 -9.68 -10.33 -10.58
CA THR A 42 -9.88 -11.49 -11.46
C THR A 42 -11.23 -11.46 -12.17
N ARG A 43 -12.03 -10.40 -11.98
CA ARG A 43 -13.38 -10.26 -12.51
C ARG A 43 -13.57 -8.88 -13.19
N PRO A 44 -14.19 -8.83 -14.38
CA PRO A 44 -14.59 -7.58 -15.00
C PRO A 44 -15.81 -7.03 -14.25
N THR A 45 -15.64 -6.02 -13.41
CA THR A 45 -16.77 -5.35 -12.71
C THR A 45 -16.64 -3.84 -12.81
N ASN A 46 -17.78 -3.17 -12.91
CA ASN A 46 -17.88 -1.72 -12.86
C ASN A 46 -17.70 -1.24 -11.41
N ILE A 47 -16.45 -1.07 -11.00
CA ILE A 47 -16.04 -0.88 -9.59
C ILE A 47 -16.78 0.29 -8.93
N SER A 48 -17.02 1.40 -9.63
CA SER A 48 -17.65 2.59 -9.05
C SER A 48 -19.12 2.38 -8.61
N ASN A 49 -19.82 1.47 -9.28
CA ASN A 49 -21.24 1.25 -9.01
C ASN A 49 -21.43 0.32 -7.81
N GLU A 50 -20.60 -0.71 -7.68
CA GLU A 50 -20.74 -1.76 -6.66
C GLU A 50 -19.85 -1.57 -5.43
N TYR A 51 -18.80 -0.76 -5.53
CA TYR A 51 -17.83 -0.57 -4.46
C TYR A 51 -17.69 0.90 -4.08
N LYS A 52 -17.39 1.14 -2.80
CA LYS A 52 -17.05 2.44 -2.24
C LYS A 52 -15.56 2.43 -1.95
N SER A 53 -14.82 3.39 -2.50
CA SER A 53 -13.40 3.54 -2.19
C SER A 53 -13.26 3.96 -0.72
N ILE A 54 -12.27 3.37 -0.04
CA ILE A 54 -11.91 3.69 1.34
C ILE A 54 -10.57 4.43 1.44
N GLY A 55 -9.99 4.81 0.29
CA GLY A 55 -8.72 5.50 0.20
C GLY A 55 -7.52 4.56 0.04
N LEU A 56 -6.34 5.14 0.20
CA LEU A 56 -5.07 4.46 0.07
C LEU A 56 -4.89 3.41 1.18
N ILE A 57 -4.69 2.16 0.79
CA ILE A 57 -4.39 1.04 1.68
C ILE A 57 -2.97 0.53 1.43
N ARG A 58 -2.39 -0.09 2.45
CA ARG A 58 -1.03 -0.64 2.40
C ARG A 58 -0.96 -1.99 3.12
N GLY A 59 -0.15 -2.88 2.56
CA GLY A 59 0.18 -4.15 3.20
C GLY A 59 1.63 -4.52 2.96
N GLU A 60 2.16 -5.39 3.81
CA GLU A 60 3.54 -5.84 3.70
C GLU A 60 3.74 -7.30 4.10
N LYS A 61 4.80 -7.90 3.55
CA LYS A 61 5.21 -9.26 3.88
C LYS A 61 6.73 -9.35 3.98
N THR A 62 7.23 -9.74 5.14
CA THR A 62 8.64 -10.06 5.37
C THR A 62 8.93 -11.52 5.03
N ILE A 63 10.04 -11.75 4.35
CA ILE A 63 10.51 -13.05 3.89
C ILE A 63 11.94 -13.22 4.36
N PHE A 64 12.18 -14.19 5.23
CA PHE A 64 13.51 -14.47 5.77
C PHE A 64 14.33 -15.36 4.82
N ALA A 65 15.66 -15.19 4.85
CA ALA A 65 16.61 -15.74 3.88
C ALA A 65 16.54 -17.27 3.68
N SER A 66 16.06 -18.05 4.66
CA SER A 66 15.88 -19.50 4.52
C SER A 66 14.87 -19.91 3.43
N SER A 67 14.09 -18.95 2.92
CA SER A 67 13.12 -19.14 1.83
C SER A 67 13.41 -18.28 0.59
N ALA A 68 14.62 -17.68 0.49
CA ALA A 68 14.95 -16.66 -0.51
C ALA A 68 14.94 -17.13 -1.97
N ASP A 69 15.07 -18.43 -2.22
CA ASP A 69 15.00 -19.03 -3.57
C ASP A 69 13.56 -19.09 -4.11
N LYS A 70 12.55 -18.92 -3.24
CA LYS A 70 11.16 -18.88 -3.66
C LYS A 70 10.77 -17.45 -3.97
N MET A 71 10.37 -17.22 -5.22
CA MET A 71 9.79 -15.95 -5.63
C MET A 71 8.62 -15.61 -4.68
N PRO A 72 8.67 -14.45 -4.02
CA PRO A 72 7.63 -14.03 -3.08
C PRO A 72 6.24 -14.09 -3.71
N ARG A 73 5.28 -14.67 -3.00
CA ARG A 73 3.89 -14.65 -3.45
C ARG A 73 3.35 -13.23 -3.26
N ILE A 74 3.12 -12.53 -4.38
CA ILE A 74 2.54 -11.17 -4.41
C ILE A 74 1.17 -11.12 -3.71
N ASN A 75 0.48 -12.26 -3.62
CA ASN A 75 -0.79 -12.36 -2.91
C ASN A 75 -0.67 -12.10 -1.41
N ASP A 76 0.45 -12.43 -0.77
CA ASP A 76 0.60 -12.26 0.68
C ASP A 76 0.49 -10.79 1.14
N PRO A 77 1.26 -9.83 0.56
CA PRO A 77 1.12 -8.43 0.92
C PRO A 77 -0.24 -7.85 0.51
N ILE A 78 -0.87 -8.33 -0.57
CA ILE A 78 -2.24 -7.94 -0.95
C ILE A 78 -3.23 -8.36 0.12
N GLN A 79 -3.23 -9.64 0.52
CA GLN A 79 -4.13 -10.15 1.55
C GLN A 79 -3.89 -9.45 2.89
N ASN A 80 -2.64 -9.15 3.22
CA ASN A 80 -2.31 -8.35 4.39
C ASN A 80 -2.94 -6.94 4.30
N ALA A 81 -2.84 -6.26 3.16
CA ALA A 81 -3.46 -4.95 2.94
C ALA A 81 -4.98 -5.00 3.10
N LEU A 82 -5.64 -5.99 2.49
CA LEU A 82 -7.09 -6.18 2.55
C LEU A 82 -7.55 -6.47 4.00
N ASN A 83 -6.87 -7.38 4.70
CA ASN A 83 -7.21 -7.75 6.08
C ASN A 83 -7.04 -6.60 7.07
N ILE A 84 -6.01 -5.78 6.92
CA ILE A 84 -5.76 -4.62 7.81
C ILE A 84 -6.77 -3.50 7.55
N SER A 85 -7.08 -3.25 6.29
CA SER A 85 -7.97 -2.13 5.89
C SER A 85 -9.45 -2.48 5.93
N GLY A 86 -9.81 -3.78 5.93
CA GLY A 86 -11.18 -4.24 5.74
C GLY A 86 -11.68 -4.05 4.31
N ALA A 87 -10.80 -3.76 3.34
CA ALA A 87 -11.15 -3.66 1.94
C ALA A 87 -11.46 -5.04 1.34
N ASP A 88 -12.40 -5.08 0.40
CA ASP A 88 -12.71 -6.26 -0.40
C ASP A 88 -11.81 -6.37 -1.64
N LEU A 89 -11.35 -5.24 -2.16
CA LEU A 89 -10.47 -5.19 -3.34
C LEU A 89 -9.50 -4.00 -3.29
N ILE A 90 -8.43 -4.12 -4.10
CA ILE A 90 -7.40 -3.10 -4.27
C ILE A 90 -7.20 -2.82 -5.77
N THR A 91 -7.06 -1.55 -6.13
CA THR A 91 -6.78 -1.10 -7.51
C THR A 91 -5.60 -0.14 -7.52
N ASN A 92 -5.03 0.12 -8.70
CA ASN A 92 -3.86 0.99 -8.86
C ASN A 92 -2.74 0.61 -7.88
N ALA A 93 -2.48 -0.69 -7.75
CA ALA A 93 -1.54 -1.24 -6.79
C ALA A 93 -0.10 -1.07 -7.29
N SER A 94 0.76 -0.48 -6.48
CA SER A 94 2.21 -0.40 -6.66
C SER A 94 2.89 -1.38 -5.72
N PHE A 95 3.91 -2.08 -6.23
CA PHE A 95 4.67 -3.07 -5.47
C PHE A 95 6.12 -2.63 -5.32
N GLU A 96 6.58 -2.63 -4.08
CA GLU A 96 7.97 -2.29 -3.73
C GLU A 96 8.62 -3.49 -3.03
N LEU A 97 9.83 -3.83 -3.46
CA LEU A 97 10.68 -4.85 -2.86
C LEU A 97 11.86 -4.18 -2.18
N GLU A 98 11.95 -4.33 -0.87
CA GLU A 98 13.12 -3.95 -0.09
C GLU A 98 13.96 -5.19 0.21
N THR A 99 15.20 -5.20 -0.24
CA THR A 99 16.13 -6.31 -0.02
C THR A 99 17.16 -5.94 1.03
N TYR A 100 17.22 -6.72 2.10
CA TYR A 100 18.21 -6.64 3.18
C TYR A 100 19.08 -7.91 3.20
N LEU A 101 20.15 -7.89 4.01
CA LEU A 101 21.13 -8.98 4.08
C LEU A 101 20.52 -10.34 4.44
N PHE A 102 19.49 -10.36 5.31
CA PHE A 102 18.90 -11.61 5.83
C PHE A 102 17.40 -11.76 5.56
N PHE A 103 16.77 -10.77 4.94
CA PHE A 103 15.35 -10.80 4.65
C PHE A 103 15.01 -9.86 3.50
N LYS A 104 13.84 -10.07 2.91
CA LYS A 104 13.22 -9.19 1.93
C LYS A 104 11.86 -8.76 2.45
N ILE A 105 11.44 -7.54 2.15
CA ILE A 105 10.09 -7.05 2.44
C ILE A 105 9.43 -6.71 1.13
N ILE A 106 8.24 -7.25 0.88
CA ILE A 106 7.37 -6.76 -0.20
C ILE A 106 6.30 -5.89 0.41
N LYS A 107 6.13 -4.71 -0.16
CA LYS A 107 5.09 -3.75 0.17
C LYS A 107 4.16 -3.62 -1.02
N VAL A 108 2.87 -3.49 -0.73
CA VAL A 108 1.85 -3.10 -1.70
C VAL A 108 1.17 -1.84 -1.21
N THR A 109 0.96 -0.89 -2.11
CA THR A 109 0.18 0.34 -1.88
C THR A 109 -0.84 0.48 -3.00
N GLY A 110 -2.07 0.88 -2.70
CA GLY A 110 -3.09 1.05 -3.74
C GLY A 110 -4.39 1.57 -3.16
N GLU A 111 -5.36 1.87 -4.03
CA GLU A 111 -6.68 2.33 -3.62
C GLU A 111 -7.52 1.12 -3.18
N GLY A 112 -7.97 1.12 -1.93
CA GLY A 112 -8.82 0.08 -1.35
C GLY A 112 -10.30 0.37 -1.56
N TRP A 113 -11.09 -0.68 -1.70
CA TRP A 113 -12.54 -0.55 -1.89
C TRP A 113 -13.32 -1.60 -1.11
N VAL A 114 -14.48 -1.20 -0.61
CA VAL A 114 -15.42 -2.04 0.13
C VAL A 114 -16.70 -2.16 -0.69
N LYS A 115 -17.25 -3.37 -0.77
CA LYS A 115 -18.50 -3.64 -1.47
C LYS A 115 -19.63 -2.88 -0.79
N LYS A 116 -20.44 -2.18 -1.56
CA LYS A 116 -21.68 -1.61 -1.06
C LYS A 116 -22.60 -2.78 -0.71
N THR A 117 -22.86 -2.98 0.57
CA THR A 117 -23.88 -3.94 1.00
C THR A 117 -25.23 -3.46 0.48
N GLU A 118 -25.92 -4.27 -0.31
CA GLU A 118 -27.31 -4.04 -0.71
C GLU A 118 -28.14 -3.92 0.58
N GLY A 119 -28.47 -2.70 0.96
CA GLY A 119 -28.99 -2.38 2.29
C GLY A 119 -28.90 -0.89 2.63
N ASN A 120 -27.99 -0.14 2.00
CA ASN A 120 -28.03 1.34 2.00
C ASN A 120 -28.45 1.87 0.64
N THR A 121 -29.57 1.36 0.12
CA THR A 121 -30.31 1.95 -0.99
C THR A 121 -31.14 3.12 -0.46
N ILE A 122 -30.48 4.18 0.02
CA ILE A 122 -31.20 5.43 0.36
C ILE A 122 -30.66 6.62 -0.46
N GLU A 123 -29.44 6.57 -0.98
CA GLU A 123 -28.84 7.78 -1.59
C GLU A 123 -28.92 7.86 -3.12
N THR A 124 -29.47 6.86 -3.82
CA THR A 124 -29.68 6.95 -5.29
C THR A 124 -31.10 7.39 -5.67
N GLN A 125 -31.89 7.91 -4.74
CA GLN A 125 -33.19 8.51 -5.05
C GLN A 125 -33.23 10.04 -5.08
N THR A 126 -32.21 10.79 -4.63
CA THR A 126 -32.44 12.23 -4.38
C THR A 126 -31.39 13.16 -4.99
N GLN A 127 -31.35 13.23 -6.32
CA GLN A 127 -31.04 14.50 -7.02
C GLN A 127 -31.87 14.64 -8.32
N LYS A 128 -33.09 14.10 -8.39
CA LYS A 128 -34.05 14.62 -9.37
C LYS A 128 -34.65 15.90 -8.80
N LYS A 129 -34.24 17.05 -9.31
CA LYS A 129 -34.79 18.33 -8.90
C LYS A 129 -36.27 18.37 -9.31
N ILE A 130 -37.17 18.66 -8.37
CA ILE A 130 -38.58 18.89 -8.70
C ILE A 130 -38.62 20.18 -9.52
N ILE A 131 -39.12 20.08 -10.75
CA ILE A 131 -39.18 21.21 -11.69
C ILE A 131 -40.52 21.92 -11.55
N GLU A 132 -41.60 21.16 -11.38
CA GLU A 132 -42.98 21.67 -11.36
C GLU A 132 -43.91 20.68 -10.64
N TYR A 133 -45.09 21.13 -10.24
CA TYR A 133 -46.15 20.28 -9.67
C TYR A 133 -47.33 20.25 -10.63
N ASP A 134 -47.90 19.06 -10.87
CA ASP A 134 -49.13 18.93 -11.67
C ASP A 134 -50.29 19.65 -10.94
N PRO A 135 -50.93 20.68 -11.55
CA PRO A 135 -51.97 21.45 -10.90
C PRO A 135 -53.28 20.68 -10.68
N ALA A 136 -53.50 19.56 -11.38
CA ALA A 136 -54.71 18.75 -11.22
C ALA A 136 -54.59 17.72 -10.08
N THR A 137 -53.37 17.20 -9.84
CA THR A 137 -53.14 16.08 -8.92
C THR A 137 -52.26 16.45 -7.72
N GLY A 138 -51.48 17.54 -7.82
CA GLY A 138 -50.53 17.98 -6.80
C GLY A 138 -49.25 17.15 -6.75
N GLU A 139 -49.05 16.21 -7.69
CA GLU A 139 -47.86 15.36 -7.70
C GLU A 139 -46.63 16.10 -8.28
N PRO A 140 -45.44 15.92 -7.68
CA PRO A 140 -44.21 16.54 -8.17
C PRO A 140 -43.73 15.90 -9.48
N ILE A 141 -43.37 16.75 -10.45
CA ILE A 141 -42.75 16.37 -11.71
C ILE A 141 -41.23 16.57 -11.59
N TYR A 142 -40.48 15.54 -11.98
CA TYR A 142 -39.04 15.43 -11.80
C TYR A 142 -38.28 15.54 -13.13
N GLU A 143 -37.05 16.06 -13.11
CA GLU A 143 -36.10 16.00 -14.25
C GLU A 143 -35.70 14.55 -14.62
#